data_AF-A0A948C3T4-F1
#
_entry.id   AF-A0A948C3T4-F1
#
_cell.length_a   1.000
_cell.length_b   1.000
_cell.length_c   1.000
_cell.angle_alpha   90.00
_cell.angle_beta   90.00
_cell.angle_gamma   90.00
#
_symmetry.space_group_name_H-M   'P 1'
#
loop_
_entity.id
_entity.type
_entity.pdbx_description
1 polymer ?
#
loop_
_entity_poly.entity_id
_entity_poly.type
_entity_poly.pdbx_seq_one_letter_code
_entity_poly.pdbx_strand_id
1 'polypeptide(L)'
;MKKEVYEFVSKKLNDKILERKKCEQCTEDFPIFQKDQELLEKIAPTVGGKKQSFTSPQFCPDCRARQRLVWRNEWNFYSAKSALSGEKLFSLYSPLSNIPVISNDEFFSDAFDAMIYGKDIDMNTSILTQIGELRKKVPTQATMTIDNQNCYYTTGTGYNKNCYLINSSENCEDCMYGKLFQTCKKCMDCSYVYDSEKLYECINVKK
;
A
#
# COMPACT_ATOMS: atom_id res chain seq x y z
N MET A 1 14.72 -17.19 0.18
CA MET A 1 14.93 -18.00 -1.05
C MET A 1 16.22 -18.81 -0.90
N LYS A 2 16.28 -20.09 -1.32
CA LYS A 2 17.46 -20.94 -1.10
C LYS A 2 18.67 -20.57 -1.98
N LYS A 3 19.87 -20.98 -1.57
CA LYS A 3 21.16 -20.64 -2.21
C LYS A 3 21.26 -21.13 -3.66
N GLU A 4 20.78 -22.34 -3.93
CA GLU A 4 20.88 -23.04 -5.21
C GLU A 4 20.02 -22.37 -6.29
N VAL A 5 18.90 -21.76 -5.88
CA VAL A 5 18.01 -20.99 -6.77
C VAL A 5 18.75 -19.79 -7.37
N TYR A 6 19.53 -19.08 -6.55
CA TYR A 6 20.35 -17.96 -7.03
C TYR A 6 21.47 -18.40 -7.98
N GLU A 7 22.05 -19.59 -7.76
CA GLU A 7 23.10 -20.13 -8.62
C GLU A 7 22.53 -20.67 -9.95
N PHE A 8 21.31 -21.21 -9.93
CA PHE A 8 20.54 -21.52 -11.13
C PHE A 8 20.17 -20.25 -11.91
N VAL A 9 19.70 -19.20 -11.24
CA VAL A 9 19.38 -17.90 -11.86
C VAL A 9 20.64 -17.26 -12.47
N SER A 10 21.76 -17.25 -11.74
CA SER A 10 23.06 -16.76 -12.22
C SER A 10 23.48 -17.44 -13.53
N LYS A 11 23.43 -18.78 -13.57
CA LYS A 11 23.74 -19.58 -14.78
C LYS A 11 22.74 -19.33 -15.90
N LYS A 12 21.43 -19.34 -15.61
CA LYS A 12 20.36 -19.21 -16.61
C LYS A 12 20.29 -17.82 -17.26
N LEU A 13 20.63 -16.76 -16.54
CA LEU A 13 20.62 -15.38 -17.03
C LEU A 13 21.99 -14.88 -17.52
N ASN A 14 23.02 -15.73 -17.46
CA ASN A 14 24.43 -15.37 -17.63
C ASN A 14 24.77 -14.08 -16.85
N ASP A 15 24.50 -14.11 -15.54
CA ASP A 15 24.59 -12.95 -14.65
C ASP A 15 25.41 -13.32 -13.41
N LYS A 16 26.58 -12.70 -13.27
CA LYS A 16 27.58 -13.08 -12.27
C LYS A 16 27.15 -12.58 -10.89
N ILE A 17 27.19 -13.45 -9.88
CA ILE A 17 27.13 -13.03 -8.47
C ILE A 17 28.46 -12.35 -8.14
N LEU A 18 28.43 -11.07 -7.77
CA LEU A 18 29.63 -10.29 -7.42
C LEU A 18 29.98 -10.46 -5.94
N GLU A 19 29.00 -10.25 -5.06
CA GLU A 19 29.12 -10.39 -3.61
C GLU A 19 27.92 -11.16 -3.03
N ARG A 20 28.02 -11.57 -1.76
CA ARG A 20 26.88 -12.04 -0.96
C ARG A 20 26.84 -11.28 0.36
N LYS A 21 25.67 -10.79 0.73
CA LYS A 21 25.40 -10.02 1.96
C LYS A 21 24.46 -10.75 2.89
N LYS A 22 24.54 -10.43 4.18
CA LYS A 22 23.50 -10.78 5.16
C LYS A 22 22.39 -9.75 5.17
N CYS A 23 21.14 -10.22 5.21
CA CYS A 23 19.97 -9.37 5.32
C CYS A 23 19.87 -8.76 6.72
N GLU A 24 19.86 -7.43 6.84
CA GLU A 24 19.75 -6.75 8.15
C GLU A 24 18.49 -7.17 8.95
N GLN A 25 17.39 -7.51 8.27
CA GLN A 25 16.11 -7.85 8.92
C GLN A 25 15.90 -9.35 9.18
N CYS A 26 16.68 -10.26 8.57
CA CYS A 26 16.48 -11.70 8.77
C CYS A 26 17.77 -12.55 8.77
N THR A 27 18.95 -11.94 8.74
CA THR A 27 20.31 -12.54 8.77
C THR A 27 20.70 -13.51 7.64
N GLU A 28 19.72 -13.92 6.81
CA GLU A 28 19.87 -14.74 5.61
C GLU A 28 20.86 -14.15 4.59
N ASP A 29 21.64 -15.04 3.95
CA ASP A 29 22.57 -14.67 2.88
C ASP A 29 21.86 -14.51 1.52
N PHE A 30 22.08 -13.38 0.85
CA PHE A 30 21.58 -13.12 -0.50
C PHE A 30 22.69 -12.57 -1.42
N PRO A 31 22.67 -12.89 -2.72
CA PRO A 31 23.63 -12.35 -3.67
C PRO A 31 23.31 -10.90 -4.06
N ILE A 32 24.36 -10.19 -4.50
CA ILE A 32 24.25 -9.06 -5.42
C ILE A 32 24.76 -9.53 -6.78
N PHE A 33 23.95 -9.34 -7.81
CA PHE A 33 24.31 -9.70 -9.19
C PHE A 33 25.04 -8.55 -9.89
N GLN A 34 25.76 -8.85 -10.97
CA GLN A 34 26.44 -7.82 -11.77
C GLN A 34 25.42 -6.84 -12.35
N LYS A 35 24.27 -7.34 -12.82
CA LYS A 35 23.19 -6.48 -13.31
C LYS A 35 22.48 -5.67 -12.23
N ASP A 36 22.56 -6.04 -10.94
CA ASP A 36 22.12 -5.16 -9.85
C ASP A 36 23.00 -3.91 -9.80
N GLN A 37 24.33 -4.06 -9.86
CA GLN A 37 25.26 -2.93 -9.84
C GLN A 37 25.15 -2.08 -11.12
N GLU A 38 25.14 -2.70 -12.30
CA GLU A 38 24.96 -1.99 -13.59
C GLU A 38 23.64 -1.19 -13.61
N LEU A 39 22.56 -1.74 -13.03
CA LEU A 39 21.30 -1.02 -12.87
C LEU A 39 21.44 0.18 -11.94
N LEU A 40 22.03 0.01 -10.74
CA LEU A 40 22.24 1.10 -9.77
C LEU A 40 23.09 2.23 -10.37
N GLU A 41 24.16 1.89 -11.08
CA GLU A 41 25.00 2.87 -11.79
C GLU A 41 24.27 3.56 -12.95
N LYS A 42 23.28 2.90 -13.56
CA LYS A 42 22.45 3.47 -14.63
C LYS A 42 21.35 4.39 -14.10
N ILE A 43 20.75 4.08 -12.95
CA ILE A 43 19.69 4.92 -12.35
C ILE A 43 20.22 6.01 -11.40
N ALA A 44 21.51 5.97 -11.06
CA ALA A 44 22.22 6.95 -10.23
C ALA A 44 22.01 8.41 -10.71
N PRO A 45 21.29 9.26 -9.94
CA PRO A 45 20.91 10.60 -10.38
C PRO A 45 22.10 11.57 -10.33
N THR A 46 22.05 12.61 -11.16
CA THR A 46 23.01 13.72 -11.12
C THR A 46 22.38 14.91 -10.41
N VAL A 47 22.92 15.27 -9.24
CA VAL A 47 22.45 16.37 -8.40
C VAL A 47 23.58 17.40 -8.28
N GLY A 48 23.32 18.66 -8.63
CA GLY A 48 24.33 19.72 -8.62
C GLY A 48 25.55 19.41 -9.51
N GLY A 49 25.33 18.75 -10.66
CA GLY A 49 26.40 18.31 -11.57
C GLY A 49 27.19 17.08 -11.10
N LYS A 50 26.91 16.53 -9.90
CA LYS A 50 27.59 15.34 -9.36
C LYS A 50 26.67 14.12 -9.40
N LYS A 51 27.14 13.03 -10.02
CA LYS A 51 26.45 11.73 -10.05
C LYS A 51 26.50 11.09 -8.65
N GLN A 52 25.35 10.73 -8.12
CA GLN A 52 25.18 10.16 -6.78
C GLN A 52 25.24 8.63 -6.84
N SER A 53 26.12 8.01 -6.07
CA SER A 53 26.22 6.55 -5.96
C SER A 53 25.12 5.99 -5.06
N PHE A 54 24.31 5.06 -5.56
CA PHE A 54 23.42 4.25 -4.71
C PHE A 54 24.16 3.10 -4.04
N THR A 55 23.74 2.74 -2.83
CA THR A 55 24.25 1.58 -2.10
C THR A 55 23.64 0.28 -2.63
N SER A 56 24.44 -0.80 -2.70
CA SER A 56 23.89 -2.13 -2.99
C SER A 56 22.94 -2.56 -1.85
N PRO A 57 21.81 -3.24 -2.14
CA PRO A 57 20.77 -3.54 -1.15
C PRO A 57 21.29 -4.16 0.16
N GLN A 58 20.69 -3.78 1.29
CA GLN A 58 20.97 -4.38 2.61
C GLN A 58 19.93 -5.44 3.05
N PHE A 59 18.80 -5.51 2.33
CA PHE A 59 17.75 -6.49 2.57
C PHE A 59 17.66 -7.49 1.41
N CYS A 60 17.46 -8.77 1.76
CA CYS A 60 17.23 -9.83 0.77
C CYS A 60 15.95 -9.55 -0.06
N PRO A 61 15.80 -10.14 -1.26
CA PRO A 61 14.63 -9.93 -2.12
C PRO A 61 13.29 -10.11 -1.39
N ASP A 62 13.21 -11.12 -0.52
CA ASP A 62 12.00 -11.47 0.25
C ASP A 62 11.65 -10.38 1.29
N CYS A 63 12.65 -9.82 1.99
CA CYS A 63 12.43 -8.72 2.93
C CYS A 63 12.15 -7.39 2.21
N ARG A 64 12.81 -7.12 1.07
CA ARG A 64 12.47 -5.98 0.20
C ARG A 64 11.03 -6.08 -0.32
N ALA A 65 10.51 -7.29 -0.59
CA ALA A 65 9.11 -7.48 -0.96
C ALA A 65 8.17 -7.14 0.21
N ARG A 66 8.44 -7.63 1.42
CA ARG A 66 7.67 -7.28 2.64
C ARG A 66 7.63 -5.76 2.88
N GLN A 67 8.78 -5.08 2.77
CA GLN A 67 8.87 -3.62 2.95
C GLN A 67 8.12 -2.80 1.88
N ARG A 68 7.96 -3.33 0.66
CA ARG A 68 7.09 -2.70 -0.36
C ARG A 68 5.60 -2.92 -0.06
N LEU A 69 5.23 -4.10 0.43
CA LEU A 69 3.83 -4.49 0.64
C LEU A 69 3.23 -3.96 1.95
N VAL A 70 4.04 -3.74 3.00
CA VAL A 70 3.57 -3.31 4.34
C VAL A 70 2.79 -1.99 4.34
N TRP A 71 2.99 -1.14 3.32
CA TRP A 71 2.30 0.14 3.18
C TRP A 71 0.87 0.05 2.62
N ARG A 72 0.50 -1.07 1.98
CA ARG A 72 -0.79 -1.26 1.34
C ARG A 72 -1.61 -2.30 2.10
N ASN A 73 -2.44 -1.81 3.02
CA ASN A 73 -3.44 -2.64 3.67
C ASN A 73 -4.70 -2.72 2.79
N GLU A 74 -4.90 -3.84 2.09
CA GLU A 74 -5.98 -3.97 1.13
C GLU A 74 -7.34 -4.29 1.76
N TRP A 75 -7.38 -4.91 2.95
CA TRP A 75 -8.60 -5.53 3.52
C TRP A 75 -8.74 -5.47 5.05
N ASN A 76 -7.70 -5.18 5.84
CA ASN A 76 -7.78 -5.32 7.31
C ASN A 76 -8.35 -4.05 7.95
N PHE A 77 -9.45 -4.16 8.69
CA PHE A 77 -9.99 -3.07 9.49
C PHE A 77 -9.74 -3.30 11.00
N TYR A 78 -9.56 -2.22 11.74
CA TYR A 78 -9.30 -2.16 13.17
C TYR A 78 -10.32 -1.23 13.82
N SER A 79 -10.76 -1.54 15.05
CA SER A 79 -11.50 -0.55 15.83
C SER A 79 -10.53 0.47 16.42
N ALA A 80 -10.87 1.74 16.33
CA ALA A 80 -10.20 2.82 17.03
C ALA A 80 -11.24 3.79 17.60
N LYS A 81 -10.77 4.72 18.44
CA LYS A 81 -11.49 5.96 18.70
C LYS A 81 -11.00 7.02 17.74
N SER A 82 -11.89 7.92 17.34
CA SER A 82 -11.52 9.20 16.77
C SER A 82 -10.54 9.91 17.70
N ALA A 83 -9.45 10.44 17.14
CA ALA A 83 -8.53 11.33 17.84
C ALA A 83 -9.11 12.73 18.10
N LEU A 84 -10.30 13.04 17.55
CA LEU A 84 -10.98 14.33 17.62
C LEU A 84 -12.18 14.28 18.56
N SER A 85 -13.31 13.65 18.16
CA SER A 85 -14.51 13.50 19.00
C SER A 85 -14.38 12.45 20.11
N GLY A 86 -13.44 11.50 19.98
CA GLY A 86 -13.38 10.31 20.84
C GLY A 86 -14.43 9.23 20.52
N GLU A 87 -15.28 9.43 19.51
CA GLU A 87 -16.28 8.45 19.05
C GLU A 87 -15.62 7.17 18.49
N LYS A 88 -16.35 6.07 18.43
CA LYS A 88 -15.83 4.78 17.95
C LYS A 88 -15.97 4.66 16.45
N LEU A 89 -14.90 4.25 15.77
CA LEU A 89 -14.85 4.11 14.31
C LEU A 89 -14.05 2.88 13.87
N PHE A 90 -14.06 2.63 12.55
CA PHE A 90 -13.28 1.59 11.87
C PHE A 90 -12.12 2.21 11.10
N SER A 91 -10.97 1.55 11.09
CA SER A 91 -9.68 2.10 10.64
C SER A 91 -8.85 1.10 9.85
N LEU A 92 -8.11 1.54 8.83
CA LEU A 92 -7.13 0.73 8.09
C LEU A 92 -5.74 0.69 8.76
N TYR A 93 -5.60 1.33 9.92
CA TYR A 93 -4.32 1.51 10.61
C TYR A 93 -4.32 0.72 11.92
N SER A 94 -3.36 -0.22 12.04
CA SER A 94 -3.23 -1.07 13.23
C SER A 94 -2.92 -0.24 14.48
N PRO A 95 -3.48 -0.58 15.66
CA PRO A 95 -3.11 0.08 16.93
C PRO A 95 -1.59 0.08 17.20
N LEU A 96 -0.88 -0.98 16.76
CA LEU A 96 0.58 -1.07 16.89
C LEU A 96 1.34 -0.01 16.08
N SER A 97 0.73 0.56 15.04
CA SER A 97 1.34 1.66 14.27
C SER A 97 1.40 2.96 15.07
N ASN A 98 0.55 3.11 16.10
CA ASN A 98 0.36 4.34 16.87
C ASN A 98 0.06 5.56 15.96
N ILE A 99 -0.68 5.33 14.87
CA ILE A 99 -1.20 6.37 13.98
C ILE A 99 -2.57 6.80 14.53
N PRO A 100 -2.77 8.09 14.90
CA PRO A 100 -4.09 8.59 15.27
C PRO A 100 -5.00 8.64 14.04
N VAL A 101 -6.29 8.39 14.24
CA VAL A 101 -7.28 8.27 13.16
C VAL A 101 -8.57 8.99 13.54
N ILE A 102 -9.27 9.52 12.54
CA ILE A 102 -10.56 10.22 12.66
C ILE A 102 -11.50 9.75 11.55
N SER A 103 -12.81 9.95 11.70
CA SER A 103 -13.79 9.59 10.67
C SER A 103 -13.57 10.42 9.39
N ASN A 104 -14.14 10.00 8.27
CA ASN A 104 -14.06 10.80 7.05
C ASN A 104 -14.82 12.12 7.22
N ASP A 105 -16.00 12.06 7.85
CA ASP A 105 -16.84 13.23 8.13
C ASP A 105 -16.10 14.24 9.02
N GLU A 106 -15.36 13.76 10.03
CA GLU A 106 -14.49 14.60 10.87
C GLU A 106 -13.32 15.18 10.06
N PHE A 107 -12.62 14.35 9.27
CA PHE A 107 -11.45 14.74 8.48
C PHE A 107 -11.77 15.79 7.39
N PHE A 108 -13.01 15.81 6.89
CA PHE A 108 -13.49 16.79 5.91
C PHE A 108 -14.33 17.93 6.52
N SER A 109 -14.40 18.03 7.85
CA SER A 109 -15.09 19.11 8.56
C SER A 109 -14.14 20.19 9.07
N ASP A 110 -14.67 21.40 9.31
CA ASP A 110 -13.95 22.50 9.97
C ASP A 110 -13.47 22.17 11.41
N ALA A 111 -13.88 21.02 11.97
CA ALA A 111 -13.40 20.56 13.27
C ALA A 111 -11.99 19.97 13.22
N PHE A 112 -11.46 19.60 12.04
CA PHE A 112 -10.10 19.08 11.87
C PHE A 112 -9.18 20.10 11.17
N ASP A 113 -8.35 20.80 11.94
CA ASP A 113 -7.24 21.59 11.40
C ASP A 113 -5.93 20.77 11.41
N ALA A 114 -5.32 20.60 10.24
CA ALA A 114 -4.01 19.96 10.10
C ALA A 114 -2.84 20.90 10.47
N MET A 115 -3.03 22.22 10.44
CA MET A 115 -1.98 23.21 10.66
C MET A 115 -1.50 23.27 12.12
N ILE A 116 -2.36 22.90 13.09
CA ILE A 116 -1.97 22.79 14.52
C ILE A 116 -0.88 21.74 14.78
N TYR A 117 -0.66 20.82 13.84
CA TYR A 117 0.41 19.81 13.89
C TYR A 117 1.69 20.26 13.16
N GLY A 118 1.72 21.49 12.64
CA GLY A 118 2.88 22.09 12.00
C GLY A 118 4.11 22.12 12.92
N LYS A 119 5.28 21.86 12.33
CA LYS A 119 6.58 21.85 13.02
C LYS A 119 7.64 22.35 12.04
N ASP A 120 8.50 23.26 12.50
CA ASP A 120 9.67 23.66 11.74
C ASP A 120 10.60 22.47 11.47
N ILE A 121 11.24 22.47 10.29
CA ILE A 121 12.15 21.40 9.88
C ILE A 121 13.47 21.54 10.65
N ASP A 122 13.79 20.57 11.50
CA ASP A 122 15.11 20.47 12.12
C ASP A 122 16.12 19.97 11.09
N MET A 123 17.02 20.84 10.63
CA MET A 123 18.05 20.48 9.64
C MET A 123 19.13 19.52 10.20
N ASN A 124 19.16 19.26 11.51
CA ASN A 124 20.08 18.32 12.14
C ASN A 124 19.56 16.86 12.11
N THR A 125 18.24 16.66 11.96
CA THR A 125 17.59 15.35 11.99
C THR A 125 17.14 14.93 10.59
N SER A 126 17.33 13.64 10.24
CA SER A 126 16.85 13.09 8.96
C SER A 126 15.37 13.40 8.72
N ILE A 127 15.07 14.00 7.57
CA ILE A 127 13.70 14.37 7.17
C ILE A 127 12.73 13.17 7.19
N LEU A 128 13.22 11.96 6.90
CA LEU A 128 12.42 10.73 6.96
C LEU A 128 12.02 10.37 8.40
N THR A 129 12.87 10.65 9.38
CA THR A 129 12.54 10.49 10.81
C THR A 129 11.48 11.51 11.22
N GLN A 130 11.62 12.77 10.80
CA GLN A 130 10.66 13.84 11.10
C GLN A 130 9.28 13.58 10.48
N ILE A 131 9.22 13.08 9.25
CA ILE A 131 7.99 12.61 8.61
C ILE A 131 7.39 11.41 9.37
N GLY A 132 8.24 10.49 9.86
CA GLY A 132 7.83 9.35 10.68
C GLY A 132 7.28 9.72 12.06
N GLU A 133 7.77 10.81 12.67
CA GLU A 133 7.21 11.42 13.87
C GLU A 133 5.86 12.08 13.57
N LEU A 134 5.81 12.92 12.52
CA LEU A 134 4.62 13.67 12.14
C LEU A 134 3.43 12.73 11.84
N ARG A 135 3.69 11.62 11.14
CA ARG A 135 2.69 10.56 10.85
C ARG A 135 2.13 9.85 12.09
N LYS A 136 2.77 9.96 13.25
CA LYS A 136 2.27 9.45 14.54
C LYS A 136 1.54 10.52 15.37
N LYS A 137 1.47 11.76 14.88
CA LYS A 137 0.83 12.90 15.55
C LYS A 137 -0.38 13.42 14.78
N VAL A 138 -0.25 13.59 13.47
CA VAL A 138 -1.33 14.04 12.58
C VAL A 138 -2.37 12.92 12.42
N PRO A 139 -3.65 13.15 12.78
CA PRO A 139 -4.73 12.24 12.47
C PRO A 139 -4.88 12.01 10.97
N THR A 140 -5.10 10.75 10.57
CA THR A 140 -5.48 10.40 9.19
C THR A 140 -6.93 9.96 9.12
N GLN A 141 -7.55 10.06 7.93
CA GLN A 141 -8.78 9.36 7.62
C GLN A 141 -8.67 7.90 8.05
N ALA A 142 -9.65 7.40 8.81
CA ALA A 142 -9.60 6.03 9.30
C ALA A 142 -9.76 5.01 8.16
N THR A 143 -10.69 5.21 7.24
CA THR A 143 -10.88 4.40 6.03
C THR A 143 -10.62 5.19 4.75
N MET A 144 -10.01 4.55 3.75
CA MET A 144 -9.93 5.11 2.39
C MET A 144 -11.24 4.88 1.65
N THR A 145 -12.23 5.72 1.94
CA THR A 145 -13.60 5.65 1.40
C THR A 145 -14.10 7.03 0.99
N ILE A 146 -14.83 7.11 -0.13
CA ILE A 146 -15.43 8.37 -0.64
C ILE A 146 -16.93 8.14 -0.90
N ASP A 147 -17.80 9.01 -0.39
CA ASP A 147 -19.25 9.11 -0.72
C ASP A 147 -20.04 7.78 -0.76
N ASN A 148 -19.75 6.87 0.17
CA ASN A 148 -20.37 5.54 0.23
C ASN A 148 -21.83 5.62 0.74
N GLN A 149 -22.79 5.84 -0.14
CA GLN A 149 -24.21 5.70 0.17
C GLN A 149 -24.60 4.23 0.49
N ASN A 150 -24.44 3.80 1.75
CA ASN A 150 -24.89 2.53 2.40
C ASN A 150 -23.87 1.37 2.66
N CYS A 151 -22.92 1.03 1.79
CA CYS A 151 -21.85 0.03 2.02
C CYS A 151 -20.67 0.77 2.70
N TYR A 152 -20.83 1.33 3.91
CA TYR A 152 -19.81 2.10 4.68
C TYR A 152 -18.49 1.35 5.01
N TYR A 153 -18.37 0.09 4.57
CA TYR A 153 -17.39 -0.90 5.04
C TYR A 153 -16.50 -1.37 3.89
N THR A 154 -15.84 -0.42 3.24
CA THR A 154 -15.07 -0.64 2.01
C THR A 154 -13.68 0.03 2.12
N THR A 155 -12.68 -0.34 1.30
CA THR A 155 -11.28 0.12 1.47
C THR A 155 -10.51 0.28 0.15
N GLY A 156 -10.32 1.54 -0.28
CA GLY A 156 -9.88 1.88 -1.65
C GLY A 156 -11.05 1.85 -2.63
N THR A 157 -12.15 2.53 -2.27
CA THR A 157 -13.52 2.24 -2.71
C THR A 157 -14.43 3.47 -2.54
N GLY A 158 -15.53 3.57 -3.29
CA GLY A 158 -16.47 4.70 -3.17
C GLY A 158 -17.93 4.29 -3.37
N TYR A 159 -18.90 5.18 -3.15
CA TYR A 159 -20.27 5.11 -3.73
C TYR A 159 -20.98 3.75 -3.66
N ASN A 160 -21.68 3.40 -2.56
CA ASN A 160 -22.12 2.01 -2.46
C ASN A 160 -23.48 1.61 -1.83
N LYS A 161 -24.62 1.62 -2.57
CA LYS A 161 -25.59 0.47 -2.74
C LYS A 161 -26.78 0.83 -3.64
N ASN A 162 -26.66 0.71 -4.96
CA ASN A 162 -25.66 1.41 -5.77
C ASN A 162 -24.16 1.11 -5.52
N CYS A 163 -23.70 -0.13 -5.24
CA CYS A 163 -22.29 -0.50 -4.91
C CYS A 163 -21.31 -0.46 -6.14
N TYR A 164 -20.88 0.76 -6.51
CA TYR A 164 -19.94 1.11 -7.57
C TYR A 164 -18.47 1.15 -7.11
N LEU A 165 -17.55 0.59 -7.91
CA LEU A 165 -16.09 0.70 -7.79
C LEU A 165 -15.49 0.33 -6.42
N ILE A 166 -15.02 -0.92 -6.40
CA ILE A 166 -14.53 -1.55 -5.19
C ILE A 166 -13.29 -2.41 -5.58
N ASN A 167 -12.16 -2.22 -4.89
CA ASN A 167 -10.83 -2.77 -5.26
C ASN A 167 -10.80 -4.32 -5.33
N SER A 168 -11.68 -4.95 -4.54
CA SER A 168 -12.20 -6.31 -4.59
C SER A 168 -13.54 -6.28 -3.85
N SER A 169 -14.66 -6.71 -4.45
CA SER A 169 -15.96 -6.77 -3.75
C SER A 169 -17.09 -7.43 -4.54
N GLU A 170 -18.18 -7.71 -3.85
CA GLU A 170 -19.07 -8.82 -4.13
C GLU A 170 -20.48 -8.46 -3.68
N ASN A 171 -21.52 -8.99 -4.32
CA ASN A 171 -22.94 -8.86 -3.91
C ASN A 171 -23.51 -7.42 -3.81
N CYS A 172 -22.72 -6.40 -4.12
CA CYS A 172 -23.00 -5.47 -5.21
C CYS A 172 -24.36 -5.70 -5.91
N GLU A 173 -25.39 -4.93 -5.54
CA GLU A 173 -26.71 -4.86 -6.20
C GLU A 173 -26.95 -3.45 -6.80
N ASP A 174 -27.26 -3.36 -8.11
CA ASP A 174 -27.17 -2.13 -8.94
C ASP A 174 -25.75 -1.55 -8.96
N CYS A 175 -24.79 -2.26 -9.56
CA CYS A 175 -23.37 -2.13 -9.22
C CYS A 175 -22.42 -2.30 -10.39
N MET A 176 -21.28 -1.61 -10.39
CA MET A 176 -20.46 -1.50 -11.61
C MET A 176 -18.96 -1.28 -11.31
N TYR A 177 -18.12 -1.50 -12.33
CA TYR A 177 -16.71 -1.09 -12.40
C TYR A 177 -15.82 -1.47 -11.21
N GLY A 178 -15.81 -2.75 -10.83
CA GLY A 178 -14.79 -3.26 -9.94
C GLY A 178 -14.10 -4.53 -10.45
N LYS A 179 -13.14 -4.98 -9.64
CA LYS A 179 -12.11 -5.92 -10.04
C LYS A 179 -12.01 -7.00 -8.98
N LEU A 180 -12.03 -8.27 -9.38
CA LEU A 180 -12.27 -9.40 -8.47
C LEU A 180 -13.67 -9.23 -7.85
N PHE A 181 -14.67 -9.47 -8.70
CA PHE A 181 -16.10 -9.21 -8.43
C PHE A 181 -16.90 -10.52 -8.42
N GLN A 182 -17.70 -10.77 -7.38
CA GLN A 182 -18.41 -12.06 -7.24
C GLN A 182 -19.89 -11.94 -6.87
N THR A 183 -20.70 -12.77 -7.51
CA THR A 183 -22.15 -12.95 -7.27
C THR A 183 -22.96 -11.64 -7.30
N CYS A 184 -22.46 -10.64 -8.03
CA CYS A 184 -23.05 -9.31 -8.10
C CYS A 184 -24.33 -9.29 -8.97
N LYS A 185 -25.29 -8.42 -8.65
CA LYS A 185 -26.67 -8.42 -9.18
C LYS A 185 -26.97 -7.13 -9.93
N LYS A 186 -27.30 -7.23 -11.24
CA LYS A 186 -27.29 -6.11 -12.21
C LYS A 186 -25.90 -5.47 -12.25
N CYS A 187 -24.94 -6.12 -12.93
CA CYS A 187 -23.57 -5.64 -12.92
C CYS A 187 -22.93 -5.40 -14.27
N MET A 188 -22.23 -4.26 -14.36
CA MET A 188 -21.76 -3.68 -15.60
C MET A 188 -20.26 -3.44 -15.53
N ASP A 189 -19.53 -3.83 -16.58
CA ASP A 189 -18.11 -3.53 -16.78
C ASP A 189 -17.18 -3.96 -15.63
N CYS A 190 -17.51 -5.06 -14.95
CA CYS A 190 -16.68 -5.63 -13.90
C CYS A 190 -15.60 -6.56 -14.50
N SER A 191 -14.49 -6.75 -13.79
CA SER A 191 -13.35 -7.56 -14.25
C SER A 191 -12.94 -8.64 -13.24
N TYR A 192 -12.52 -9.82 -13.72
CA TYR A 192 -12.41 -11.03 -12.89
C TYR A 192 -13.74 -11.28 -12.17
N VAL A 193 -14.78 -11.61 -12.94
CA VAL A 193 -16.17 -11.66 -12.49
C VAL A 193 -16.65 -13.09 -12.36
N TYR A 194 -17.26 -13.46 -11.24
CA TYR A 194 -17.63 -14.85 -10.95
C TYR A 194 -19.11 -14.95 -10.53
N ASP A 195 -19.83 -15.92 -11.09
CA ASP A 195 -21.22 -16.32 -10.79
C ASP A 195 -22.25 -15.17 -10.59
N SER A 196 -21.99 -14.04 -11.22
CA SER A 196 -22.79 -12.81 -11.10
C SER A 196 -23.95 -12.81 -12.11
N GLU A 197 -25.06 -12.14 -11.80
CA GLU A 197 -26.30 -12.20 -12.58
C GLU A 197 -26.80 -10.84 -13.08
N LYS A 198 -27.48 -10.85 -14.25
CA LYS A 198 -27.78 -9.66 -15.06
C LYS A 198 -26.50 -8.86 -15.35
N LEU A 199 -25.53 -9.54 -15.98
CA LEU A 199 -24.25 -8.95 -16.37
C LEU A 199 -24.31 -8.27 -17.74
N TYR A 200 -23.56 -7.18 -17.91
CA TYR A 200 -23.32 -6.49 -19.18
C TYR A 200 -21.84 -6.10 -19.30
N GLU A 201 -21.20 -6.39 -20.44
CA GLU A 201 -19.80 -6.07 -20.77
C GLU A 201 -18.70 -6.51 -19.74
N CYS A 202 -19.05 -7.34 -18.75
CA CYS A 202 -18.09 -7.92 -17.80
C CYS A 202 -17.02 -8.80 -18.49
N ILE A 203 -15.78 -8.78 -17.97
CA ILE A 203 -14.60 -9.46 -18.56
C ILE A 203 -13.81 -10.33 -17.57
N ASN A 204 -13.06 -11.32 -18.08
CA ASN A 204 -12.56 -12.46 -17.30
C ASN A 204 -13.69 -13.10 -16.47
N VAL A 205 -14.84 -13.33 -17.12
CA VAL A 205 -16.05 -13.84 -16.49
C VAL A 205 -16.00 -15.37 -16.39
N LYS A 206 -16.51 -15.89 -15.28
CA LYS A 206 -16.78 -17.31 -15.10
C LYS A 206 -18.13 -17.54 -14.41
N LYS A 207 -18.72 -18.69 -14.73
CA LYS A 207 -19.35 -19.53 -13.72
C LYS A 207 -18.26 -20.55 -13.34
#